data_AF-A6ML84-F1
#
_entry.id   AF-A6ML84-F1
#
_cell.length_a   1.000
_cell.length_b   1.000
_cell.length_c   1.000
_cell.angle_alpha   90.00
_cell.angle_beta   90.00
_cell.angle_gamma   90.00
#
_symmetry.space_group_name_H-M   'P 1'
#
loop_
_entity.id
_entity.type
_entity.pdbx_description
1 polymer ?
#
loop_
_entity_poly.entity_id
_entity_poly.type
_entity_poly.pdbx_seq_one_letter_code
_entity_poly.pdbx_strand_id
1 'polypeptide(L)'
;SNLVYDWVKAAILFGVVNTVACLDHLDPPQPPKCITALYVFAETHFDRGINDWLCKYVYDHVGGEHSAVIPELAATVATFAITTLWLGPCDIVYLWSFLNCFGLNFELWVQKLAEWGPLARIEASLSVQMSRRVRALFGALNFWAIIMYNLVSLNSLEFTELVARRLLLTGFPQTTLAVLFVTYCGVQLVKERERTLALEEEQRQDKEKLE
;
A
#
# COMPACT_ATOMS: atom_id res chain seq x y z
N SER A 1 6.03 8.91 20.41
CA SER A 1 4.57 9.03 20.20
C SER A 1 3.89 7.75 20.66
N ASN A 2 2.68 7.80 21.23
CA ASN A 2 1.91 6.61 21.56
C ASN A 2 1.02 6.27 20.35
N LEU A 3 1.37 5.26 19.56
CA LEU A 3 0.61 4.78 18.40
C LEU A 3 -0.91 4.67 18.67
N VAL A 4 -1.27 4.25 19.89
CA VAL A 4 -2.66 4.15 20.36
C VAL A 4 -3.34 5.52 20.40
N TYR A 5 -2.64 6.56 20.86
CA TYR A 5 -3.17 7.92 20.88
C TYR A 5 -3.42 8.45 19.47
N ASP A 6 -2.48 8.25 18.55
CA ASP A 6 -2.63 8.70 17.17
C ASP A 6 -3.79 7.96 16.47
N TRP A 7 -3.93 6.66 16.74
CA TRP A 7 -5.07 5.87 16.28
C TRP A 7 -6.41 6.35 16.85
N VAL A 8 -6.50 6.56 18.17
CA VAL A 8 -7.74 7.05 18.82
C VAL A 8 -8.11 8.42 18.28
N LYS A 9 -7.14 9.32 18.14
CA LYS A 9 -7.34 10.67 17.60
C LYS A 9 -7.91 10.61 16.17
N ALA A 10 -7.32 9.79 15.30
CA ALA A 10 -7.81 9.60 13.94
C ALA A 10 -9.24 9.00 13.94
N ALA A 11 -9.48 7.95 14.72
CA ALA A 11 -10.78 7.29 14.80
C ALA A 11 -11.89 8.27 15.23
N ILE A 12 -11.63 9.13 16.21
CA ILE A 12 -12.60 10.13 16.69
C ILE A 12 -12.81 11.21 15.62
N LEU A 13 -11.74 11.78 15.06
CA LEU A 13 -11.84 12.86 14.07
C LEU A 13 -12.62 12.42 12.83
N PHE A 14 -12.24 11.29 12.23
CA PHE A 14 -12.94 10.75 11.06
C PHE A 14 -14.36 10.29 11.42
N GLY A 15 -14.56 9.69 12.59
CA GLY A 15 -15.88 9.23 13.03
C GLY A 15 -16.88 10.37 13.20
N VAL A 16 -16.48 11.48 13.83
CA VAL A 16 -17.34 12.65 14.03
C VAL A 16 -17.68 13.31 12.70
N VAL A 17 -16.67 13.57 11.85
CA VAL A 17 -16.89 14.21 10.55
C VAL A 17 -17.78 13.36 9.64
N ASN A 18 -17.55 12.04 9.58
CA ASN A 18 -18.38 11.13 8.80
C ASN A 18 -19.83 11.10 9.30
N THR A 19 -20.03 11.14 10.62
CA THR A 19 -21.39 11.17 11.20
C THR A 19 -22.13 12.44 10.81
N VAL A 20 -21.47 13.60 10.87
CA VAL A 20 -22.05 14.88 10.46
C VAL A 20 -22.37 14.88 8.96
N ALA A 21 -21.45 14.39 8.11
CA ALA A 21 -21.69 14.28 6.67
C ALA A 21 -22.90 13.39 6.35
N CYS A 22 -23.04 12.24 7.02
CA CYS A 22 -24.21 11.37 6.85
C CYS A 22 -25.52 12.04 7.32
N LEU A 23 -25.48 12.88 8.35
CA LEU A 23 -26.64 13.67 8.78
C LEU A 23 -27.08 14.69 7.71
N ASP A 24 -26.13 15.21 6.92
CA ASP A 24 -26.39 16.10 5.78
C ASP A 24 -26.70 15.34 4.48
N HIS A 25 -26.94 14.02 4.54
CA HIS A 25 -27.17 13.16 3.37
C HIS A 25 -26.03 13.16 2.36
N LEU A 26 -24.80 13.39 2.81
CA LEU A 26 -23.59 13.23 2.02
C LEU A 26 -23.00 11.85 2.25
N ASP A 27 -22.32 11.32 1.23
CA ASP A 27 -21.57 10.06 1.31
C ASP A 27 -20.09 10.37 1.64
N PRO A 28 -19.64 10.21 2.90
CA PRO A 28 -18.26 10.49 3.26
C PRO A 28 -17.30 9.40 2.74
N PRO A 29 -16.01 9.73 2.55
CA PRO A 29 -14.99 8.75 2.22
C PRO A 29 -14.89 7.66 3.30
N GLN A 30 -14.55 6.44 2.86
CA GLN A 30 -14.42 5.29 3.74
C GLN A 30 -13.32 5.48 4.79
N PRO A 31 -13.42 4.80 5.95
CA PRO A 31 -12.42 4.90 7.01
C PRO A 31 -11.04 4.41 6.57
N PRO A 32 -9.97 4.85 7.27
CA PRO A 32 -8.60 4.48 6.94
C PRO A 32 -8.39 2.95 7.05
N LYS A 33 -7.63 2.39 6.10
CA LYS A 33 -7.20 0.99 6.18
C LYS A 33 -6.09 0.86 7.23
N CYS A 34 -6.12 -0.23 8.01
CA CYS A 34 -5.02 -0.51 8.92
C CYS A 34 -3.75 -0.86 8.12
N ILE A 35 -2.60 -0.30 8.50
CA ILE A 35 -1.35 -0.55 7.77
C ILE A 35 -0.94 -2.02 7.75
N THR A 36 -1.32 -2.79 8.78
CA THR A 36 -1.06 -4.23 8.84
C THR A 36 -1.93 -5.03 7.87
N ALA A 37 -2.88 -4.38 7.19
CA ALA A 37 -3.70 -4.98 6.14
C ALA A 37 -3.22 -4.61 4.72
N LEU A 38 -2.13 -3.84 4.58
CA LEU A 38 -1.66 -3.30 3.29
C LEU A 38 -0.39 -4.01 2.83
N TYR A 39 -0.45 -4.76 1.74
CA TYR A 39 0.71 -5.44 1.15
C TYR A 39 1.19 -4.83 -0.19
N VAL A 40 0.53 -3.73 -0.61
CA VAL A 40 0.75 -2.99 -1.86
C VAL A 40 0.93 -1.51 -1.51
N PHE A 41 1.99 -0.87 -2.01
CA PHE A 41 2.27 0.55 -1.76
C PHE A 41 1.22 1.45 -2.38
N ALA A 42 0.66 1.10 -3.54
CA ALA A 42 -0.45 1.87 -4.12
C ALA A 42 -1.68 1.96 -3.19
N GLU A 43 -1.85 1.03 -2.25
CA GLU A 43 -2.95 1.07 -1.27
C GLU A 43 -2.59 1.78 0.04
N THR A 44 -1.37 2.32 0.19
CA THR A 44 -0.95 3.05 1.40
C THR A 44 -1.47 4.47 1.43
N HIS A 45 -2.78 4.60 1.60
CA HIS A 45 -3.46 5.87 1.84
C HIS A 45 -3.98 5.94 3.29
N PHE A 46 -3.30 6.72 4.13
CA PHE A 46 -3.67 6.92 5.54
C PHE A 46 -4.95 7.74 5.71
N ASP A 47 -5.18 8.71 4.83
CA ASP A 47 -6.41 9.48 4.73
C ASP A 47 -6.90 9.35 3.29
N ARG A 48 -8.09 8.76 3.11
CA ARG A 48 -8.66 8.54 1.78
C ARG A 48 -9.05 9.83 1.10
N GLY A 49 -9.58 10.80 1.85
CA GLY A 49 -10.03 12.07 1.30
C GLY A 49 -8.87 12.86 0.69
N ILE A 50 -7.75 12.97 1.42
CA ILE A 50 -6.57 13.66 0.89
C ILE A 50 -5.92 12.86 -0.24
N ASN A 51 -5.90 11.52 -0.15
CA ASN A 51 -5.34 10.68 -1.21
C ASN A 51 -6.14 10.80 -2.50
N ASP A 52 -7.48 10.75 -2.45
CA ASP A 52 -8.35 10.93 -3.61
C ASP A 52 -8.14 12.31 -4.25
N TRP A 53 -7.99 13.36 -3.43
CA TRP A 53 -7.67 14.69 -3.91
C TRP A 53 -6.31 14.76 -4.59
N LEU A 54 -5.27 14.17 -3.97
CA LEU A 54 -3.92 14.11 -4.54
C LEU A 54 -3.88 13.31 -5.85
N CYS A 55 -4.56 12.17 -5.89
CA CYS A 55 -4.70 11.34 -7.08
C CYS A 55 -5.31 12.16 -8.22
N LYS A 56 -6.49 12.73 -7.98
CA LYS A 56 -7.25 13.46 -8.99
C LYS A 56 -6.58 14.74 -9.48
N TYR A 57 -6.00 15.53 -8.58
CA TYR A 57 -5.55 16.90 -8.91
C TYR A 57 -4.05 17.02 -9.12
N VAL A 58 -3.25 16.05 -8.67
CA VAL A 58 -1.79 16.09 -8.79
C VAL A 58 -1.30 14.93 -9.62
N TYR A 59 -1.53 13.70 -9.15
CA TYR A 59 -0.96 12.51 -9.77
C TYR A 59 -1.49 12.29 -11.18
N ASP A 60 -2.81 12.23 -11.38
CA ASP A 60 -3.43 12.03 -12.70
C ASP A 60 -3.15 13.22 -13.63
N HIS A 61 -3.13 14.43 -13.08
CA HIS A 61 -2.90 15.65 -13.85
C HIS A 61 -1.46 15.73 -14.38
N VAL A 62 -0.46 15.29 -13.59
CA VAL A 62 0.95 15.31 -13.97
C VAL A 62 1.33 14.05 -14.77
N GLY A 63 0.77 12.89 -14.43
CA GLY A 63 1.11 11.60 -15.03
C GLY A 63 0.45 11.32 -16.37
N GLY A 64 -0.71 11.92 -16.64
CA GLY A 64 -1.44 11.79 -17.91
C GLY A 64 -1.90 10.35 -18.15
N GLU A 65 -1.32 9.67 -19.15
CA GLU A 65 -1.73 8.31 -19.53
C GLU A 65 -1.12 7.19 -18.67
N HIS A 66 -0.19 7.50 -17.75
CA HIS A 66 0.48 6.54 -16.85
C HIS A 66 1.23 5.36 -17.54
N SER A 67 1.41 5.43 -18.86
CA SER A 67 2.04 4.38 -19.67
C SER A 67 3.57 4.38 -19.56
N ALA A 68 4.19 5.57 -19.48
CA ALA A 68 5.65 5.72 -19.44
C ALA A 68 6.19 5.84 -18.01
N VAL A 69 7.44 5.42 -17.77
CA VAL A 69 8.07 5.44 -16.45
C VAL A 69 8.40 6.87 -15.96
N ILE A 70 8.78 7.76 -16.88
CA ILE A 70 9.22 9.11 -16.52
C ILE A 70 8.05 10.01 -16.05
N PRO A 71 6.92 10.09 -16.79
CA PRO A 71 5.75 10.85 -16.33
C PRO A 71 5.19 10.30 -15.01
N GLU A 72 5.20 8.97 -14.86
CA GLU A 72 4.79 8.27 -13.64
C GLU A 72 5.66 8.67 -12.42
N LEU A 73 6.98 8.68 -12.61
CA LEU A 73 7.91 9.15 -11.58
C LEU A 73 7.69 10.63 -11.23
N ALA A 74 7.45 11.48 -12.23
CA ALA A 74 7.17 12.89 -11.98
C ALA A 74 5.87 13.08 -11.18
N ALA A 75 4.82 12.32 -11.51
CA ALA A 75 3.53 12.36 -10.84
C ALA A 75 3.62 11.91 -9.38
N THR A 76 4.29 10.79 -9.12
CA THR A 76 4.51 10.28 -7.76
C THR A 76 5.36 11.25 -6.93
N VAL A 77 6.46 11.78 -7.47
CA VAL A 77 7.31 12.75 -6.78
C VAL A 77 6.55 14.04 -6.47
N ALA A 78 5.76 14.57 -7.41
CA ALA A 78 4.94 15.76 -7.19
C ALA A 78 3.90 15.53 -6.07
N THR A 79 3.27 14.35 -6.07
CA THR A 79 2.28 13.96 -5.06
C THR A 79 2.89 13.89 -3.66
N PHE A 80 4.04 13.23 -3.52
CA PHE A 80 4.75 13.15 -2.23
C PHE A 80 5.36 14.48 -1.82
N ALA A 81 5.76 15.35 -2.74
CA ALA A 81 6.24 16.69 -2.43
C ALA A 81 5.12 17.55 -1.82
N ILE A 82 3.91 17.54 -2.40
CA ILE A 82 2.74 18.25 -1.84
C ILE A 82 2.33 17.66 -0.50
N THR A 83 2.33 16.33 -0.37
CA THR A 83 2.04 15.65 0.90
C THR A 83 3.02 16.06 2.00
N THR A 84 4.31 16.14 1.67
CA THR A 84 5.37 16.58 2.59
C THR A 84 5.17 18.03 3.03
N LEU A 85 4.86 18.92 2.08
CA LEU A 85 4.56 20.33 2.39
C LEU A 85 3.33 20.46 3.29
N TRP A 86 2.30 19.64 3.07
CA TRP A 86 1.08 19.61 3.87
C TRP A 86 1.33 19.14 5.31
N LEU A 87 2.12 18.08 5.50
CA LEU A 87 2.45 17.54 6.82
C LEU A 87 3.38 18.46 7.63
N GLY A 88 4.13 19.32 6.93
CA GLY A 88 5.02 20.31 7.53
C GLY A 88 6.49 19.87 7.59
N PRO A 89 7.41 20.82 7.82
CA PRO A 89 8.84 20.57 7.76
C PRO A 89 9.33 19.79 8.99
N CYS A 90 9.66 18.52 8.79
CA CYS A 90 10.23 17.66 9.83
C CYS A 90 11.09 16.57 9.17
N ASP A 91 12.27 16.29 9.73
CA ASP A 91 13.21 15.30 9.19
C ASP A 91 12.58 13.90 9.03
N ILE A 92 11.74 13.51 10.00
CA ILE A 92 10.99 12.26 9.96
C ILE A 92 9.98 12.25 8.80
N VAL A 93 9.32 13.38 8.54
CA VAL A 93 8.38 13.51 7.41
C VAL A 93 9.12 13.44 6.08
N TYR A 94 10.28 14.11 5.95
CA TYR A 94 11.10 14.04 4.73
C TYR A 94 11.55 12.61 4.43
N LEU A 95 12.05 11.91 5.44
CA LEU A 95 12.50 10.54 5.28
C LEU A 95 11.34 9.59 4.99
N TRP A 96 10.22 9.72 5.70
CA TRP A 96 9.02 8.92 5.47
C TRP A 96 8.48 9.11 4.05
N SER A 97 8.38 10.36 3.58
CA SER A 97 7.93 10.67 2.22
C SER A 97 8.86 10.10 1.17
N PHE A 98 10.18 10.23 1.37
CA PHE A 98 11.17 9.65 0.45
C PHE A 98 11.04 8.13 0.37
N LEU A 99 10.97 7.45 1.51
CA LEU A 99 10.88 5.98 1.56
C LEU A 99 9.59 5.45 0.92
N ASN A 100 8.44 6.08 1.19
CA ASN A 100 7.17 5.66 0.60
C ASN A 100 7.10 6.01 -0.91
N CYS A 101 7.62 7.16 -1.33
CA CYS A 101 7.72 7.51 -2.75
C CYS A 101 8.61 6.52 -3.52
N PHE A 102 9.76 6.16 -2.94
CA PHE A 102 10.65 5.16 -3.49
C PHE A 102 9.98 3.77 -3.53
N GLY A 103 9.31 3.37 -2.45
CA GLY A 103 8.59 2.09 -2.37
C GLY A 103 7.52 1.95 -3.44
N LEU A 104 6.69 2.99 -3.63
CA LEU A 104 5.67 3.02 -4.67
C LEU A 104 6.27 2.93 -6.07
N ASN A 105 7.27 3.75 -6.39
CA ASN A 105 7.92 3.71 -7.69
C ASN A 105 8.58 2.36 -7.95
N PHE A 106 9.25 1.80 -6.95
CA PHE A 106 9.88 0.48 -7.06
C PHE A 106 8.84 -0.61 -7.35
N GLU A 107 7.70 -0.59 -6.65
CA GLU A 107 6.58 -1.49 -6.92
C GLU A 107 6.10 -1.37 -8.38
N LEU A 108 5.86 -0.15 -8.85
CA LEU A 108 5.43 0.10 -10.23
C LEU A 108 6.47 -0.35 -11.27
N TRP A 109 7.76 -0.13 -11.01
CA TRP A 109 8.83 -0.58 -11.89
C TRP A 109 8.95 -2.09 -11.94
N VAL A 110 8.78 -2.77 -10.80
CA VAL A 110 8.75 -4.24 -10.73
C VAL A 110 7.56 -4.79 -11.51
N GLN A 111 6.39 -4.14 -11.43
CA GLN A 111 5.21 -4.51 -12.24
C GLN A 111 5.49 -4.35 -13.74
N LYS A 112 6.02 -3.20 -14.18
CA LYS A 112 6.40 -2.99 -15.60
C LYS A 112 7.49 -3.96 -16.06
N LEU A 113 8.42 -4.33 -15.16
CA LEU A 113 9.45 -5.32 -15.44
C LEU A 113 8.83 -6.73 -15.59
N ALA A 114 7.83 -7.08 -14.78
CA ALA A 114 7.13 -8.36 -14.90
C ALA A 114 6.38 -8.50 -16.24
N GLU A 115 5.86 -7.40 -16.77
CA GLU A 115 5.25 -7.34 -18.10
C GLU A 115 6.26 -7.45 -19.25
N TRP A 116 7.56 -7.32 -18.97
CA TRP A 116 8.59 -7.40 -19.99
C TRP A 116 8.64 -8.81 -20.60
N GLY A 117 8.69 -8.87 -21.94
CA GLY A 117 8.45 -10.08 -22.72
C GLY A 117 9.18 -11.37 -22.28
N PRO A 118 10.43 -11.34 -21.77
CA PRO A 118 11.07 -12.53 -21.22
C PRO A 118 10.45 -13.01 -19.89
N LEU A 119 10.16 -12.08 -18.96
CA LEU A 119 9.58 -12.39 -17.65
C LEU A 119 8.11 -12.77 -17.78
N ALA A 120 7.36 -12.07 -18.63
CA ALA A 120 5.98 -12.43 -18.95
C ALA A 120 5.87 -13.84 -19.54
N ARG A 121 6.86 -14.28 -20.35
CA ARG A 121 6.92 -15.66 -20.87
C ARG A 121 7.19 -16.69 -19.79
N ILE A 122 8.10 -16.40 -18.86
CA ILE A 122 8.37 -17.27 -17.71
C ILE A 122 7.10 -17.37 -16.84
N GLU A 123 6.44 -16.25 -16.58
CA GLU A 123 5.20 -16.26 -15.80
C GLU A 123 4.07 -17.01 -16.52
N ALA A 124 3.93 -16.86 -17.84
CA ALA A 124 2.96 -17.62 -18.64
C ALA A 124 3.24 -19.12 -18.65
N SER A 125 4.48 -19.55 -18.41
CA SER A 125 4.82 -20.98 -18.26
C SER A 125 4.43 -21.57 -16.90
N LEU A 126 4.16 -20.72 -15.90
CA LEU A 126 3.70 -21.14 -14.58
C LEU A 126 2.19 -21.39 -14.58
N SER A 127 1.73 -22.33 -13.76
CA SER A 127 0.30 -22.44 -13.48
C SER A 127 -0.20 -21.17 -12.79
N VAL A 128 -1.47 -20.83 -13.01
CA VAL A 128 -2.09 -19.65 -12.38
C VAL A 128 -1.95 -19.71 -10.85
N GLN A 129 -2.02 -20.91 -10.26
CA GLN A 129 -1.81 -21.12 -8.83
C GLN A 129 -0.36 -20.80 -8.41
N MET A 130 0.63 -21.22 -9.20
CA MET A 130 2.04 -20.98 -8.88
C MET A 130 2.43 -19.52 -9.07
N SER A 131 1.95 -18.85 -10.13
CA SER A 131 2.13 -17.41 -10.32
C SER A 131 1.59 -16.63 -9.11
N ARG A 132 0.39 -16.97 -8.61
CA ARG A 132 -0.16 -16.32 -7.40
C ARG A 132 0.71 -16.52 -6.17
N ARG A 133 1.22 -17.73 -5.94
CA ARG A 133 2.12 -18.04 -4.81
C ARG A 133 3.42 -17.24 -4.89
N VAL A 134 4.00 -17.11 -6.08
CA VAL A 134 5.21 -16.29 -6.30
C VAL A 134 4.90 -14.82 -6.03
N ARG A 135 3.80 -14.29 -6.58
CA ARG A 135 3.36 -12.90 -6.34
C ARG A 135 3.04 -12.64 -4.85
N ALA A 136 2.57 -13.63 -4.11
CA ALA A 136 2.34 -13.50 -2.67
C ALA A 136 3.64 -13.43 -1.87
N LEU A 137 4.70 -14.13 -2.31
CA LEU A 137 6.03 -14.00 -1.71
C LEU A 137 6.57 -12.58 -1.88
N PHE A 138 6.50 -12.03 -3.11
CA PHE A 138 6.87 -10.64 -3.35
C PHE A 138 5.99 -9.66 -2.54
N GLY A 139 4.68 -9.91 -2.46
CA GLY A 139 3.78 -9.13 -1.62
C GLY A 139 4.13 -9.17 -0.13
N ALA A 140 4.64 -10.29 0.39
CA ALA A 140 5.10 -10.39 1.77
C ALA A 140 6.38 -9.59 2.03
N LEU A 141 7.32 -9.58 1.08
CA LEU A 141 8.51 -8.73 1.15
C LEU A 141 8.14 -7.24 1.06
N ASN A 142 7.17 -6.93 0.20
CA ASN A 142 6.65 -5.58 0.04
C ASN A 142 5.94 -5.10 1.32
N PHE A 143 5.13 -5.97 1.93
CA PHE A 143 4.53 -5.74 3.25
C PHE A 143 5.57 -5.37 4.30
N TRP A 144 6.72 -6.06 4.34
CA TRP A 144 7.80 -5.73 5.26
C TRP A 144 8.36 -4.32 5.02
N ALA A 145 8.55 -3.93 3.76
CA ALA A 145 9.01 -2.59 3.41
C ALA A 145 8.00 -1.52 3.84
N ILE A 146 6.71 -1.72 3.57
CA ILE A 146 5.62 -0.82 4.00
C ILE A 146 5.65 -0.64 5.52
N ILE A 147 5.71 -1.74 6.28
CA ILE A 147 5.76 -1.67 7.75
C ILE A 147 7.01 -0.92 8.23
N MET A 148 8.20 -1.25 7.71
CA MET A 148 9.44 -0.61 8.12
C MET A 148 9.45 0.89 7.81
N TYR A 149 9.01 1.30 6.62
CA TYR A 149 9.02 2.70 6.21
C TYR A 149 8.04 3.55 7.02
N ASN A 150 6.91 2.96 7.41
CA ASN A 150 5.91 3.65 8.22
C ASN A 150 6.20 3.59 9.72
N LEU A 151 6.99 2.63 10.20
CA LEU A 151 7.49 2.65 11.58
C LEU A 151 8.37 3.88 11.87
N VAL A 152 9.07 4.40 10.85
CA VAL A 152 9.86 5.63 10.97
C VAL A 152 9.00 6.81 11.41
N SER A 153 7.81 6.98 10.83
CA SER A 153 6.90 8.09 11.16
C SER A 153 6.02 7.79 12.38
N LEU A 154 5.57 6.54 12.55
CA LEU A 154 4.65 6.16 13.62
C LEU A 154 5.32 5.99 14.98
N ASN A 155 6.62 5.71 15.03
CA ASN A 155 7.32 5.43 16.28
C ASN A 155 8.59 6.27 16.45
N SER A 156 9.71 5.78 15.93
CA SER A 156 11.00 6.47 15.91
C SER A 156 11.96 5.75 14.97
N LEU A 157 13.02 6.46 14.58
CA LEU A 157 14.13 5.89 13.83
C LEU A 157 14.83 4.77 14.61
N GLU A 158 15.12 5.00 15.89
CA GLU A 158 15.78 4.02 16.76
C GLU A 158 14.99 2.73 16.89
N PHE A 159 13.65 2.83 17.03
CA PHE A 159 12.78 1.66 17.08
C PHE A 159 12.78 0.91 15.74
N THR A 160 12.71 1.64 14.62
CA THR A 160 12.73 1.04 13.29
C THR A 160 14.05 0.32 13.02
N GLU A 161 15.19 0.92 13.38
CA GLU A 161 16.51 0.31 13.26
C GLU A 161 16.62 -0.95 14.12
N LEU A 162 16.12 -0.91 15.36
CA LEU A 162 16.09 -2.07 16.23
C LEU A 162 15.30 -3.23 15.60
N VAL A 163 14.10 -2.94 15.07
CA VAL A 163 13.26 -3.95 14.42
C VAL A 163 13.94 -4.51 13.16
N ALA A 164 14.53 -3.66 12.32
CA ALA A 164 15.28 -4.09 11.13
C ALA A 164 16.49 -4.96 11.48
N ARG A 165 17.29 -4.57 12.49
CA ARG A 165 18.46 -5.33 12.95
C ARG A 165 18.07 -6.66 13.59
N ARG A 166 16.94 -6.71 14.31
CA ARG A 166 16.39 -7.96 14.85
C ARG A 166 15.91 -8.89 13.74
N LEU A 167 15.16 -8.36 12.78
CA LEU A 167 14.54 -9.16 11.73
C LEU A 167 15.55 -9.65 10.68
N LEU A 168 16.48 -8.81 10.25
CA LEU A 168 17.34 -9.09 9.09
C LEU A 168 18.73 -9.62 9.45
N LEU A 169 19.25 -9.28 10.62
CA LEU A 169 20.64 -9.60 11.00
C LEU A 169 20.71 -10.58 12.17
N THR A 170 20.22 -10.17 13.35
CA THR A 170 20.44 -10.96 14.58
C THR A 170 19.49 -12.16 14.71
N GLY A 171 18.28 -12.06 14.14
CA GLY A 171 17.33 -13.17 14.10
C GLY A 171 17.48 -14.09 12.89
N PHE A 172 18.39 -13.78 11.96
CA PHE A 172 18.58 -14.56 10.75
C PHE A 172 19.29 -15.89 11.04
N PRO A 173 18.86 -17.02 10.47
CA PRO A 173 17.72 -17.18 9.53
C PRO A 173 16.39 -17.51 10.21
N GLN A 174 16.39 -18.02 11.44
CA GLN A 174 15.20 -18.64 12.04
C GLN A 174 14.03 -17.66 12.22
N THR A 175 14.28 -16.50 12.82
CA THR A 175 13.25 -15.49 13.05
C THR A 175 12.80 -14.87 11.73
N THR A 176 13.74 -14.58 10.84
CA THR A 176 13.46 -14.01 9.52
C THR A 176 12.53 -14.94 8.72
N LEU A 177 12.86 -16.23 8.63
CA LEU A 177 12.05 -17.20 7.90
C LEU A 177 10.70 -17.45 8.56
N ALA A 178 10.63 -17.48 9.89
CA ALA A 178 9.37 -17.63 10.62
C ALA A 178 8.43 -16.45 10.37
N VAL A 179 8.93 -15.22 10.48
CA VAL A 179 8.13 -14.02 10.19
C VAL A 179 7.74 -14.02 8.70
N LEU A 180 8.64 -14.41 7.80
CA LEU A 180 8.37 -14.40 6.36
C LEU A 180 7.27 -15.38 6.02
N PHE A 181 7.31 -16.57 6.62
CA PHE A 181 6.27 -17.58 6.48
C PHE A 181 4.90 -17.06 6.96
N VAL A 182 4.85 -16.45 8.14
CA VAL A 182 3.60 -15.89 8.67
C VAL A 182 3.05 -14.77 7.76
N THR A 183 3.89 -13.84 7.35
CA THR A 183 3.47 -12.75 6.45
C THR A 183 3.08 -13.26 5.07
N TYR A 184 3.77 -14.28 4.56
CA TYR A 184 3.43 -14.97 3.32
C TYR A 184 2.05 -15.61 3.39
N CYS A 185 1.75 -16.35 4.46
CA CYS A 185 0.43 -16.93 4.67
C CYS A 185 -0.65 -15.85 4.75
N GLY A 186 -0.40 -14.76 5.46
CA GLY A 186 -1.31 -13.61 5.54
C GLY A 186 -1.62 -13.02 4.16
N VAL A 187 -0.59 -12.68 3.39
CA VAL A 187 -0.74 -12.12 2.04
C VAL A 187 -1.43 -13.11 1.10
N GLN A 188 -1.08 -14.40 1.18
CA GLN A 188 -1.72 -15.43 0.36
C GLN A 188 -3.22 -15.56 0.67
N LEU A 189 -3.63 -15.46 1.93
CA LEU A 189 -5.04 -15.46 2.34
C LEU A 189 -5.77 -14.24 1.80
N VAL A 190 -5.18 -13.05 1.90
CA VAL A 190 -5.76 -11.82 1.35
C VAL A 190 -5.98 -11.94 -0.16
N LYS A 191 -4.97 -12.41 -0.91
CA LYS A 191 -5.08 -12.58 -2.36
C LYS A 191 -6.14 -13.60 -2.78
N GLU A 192 -6.30 -14.72 -2.05
CA GLU A 192 -7.36 -15.69 -2.38
C GLU A 192 -8.76 -15.16 -1.99
N ARG A 193 -8.86 -14.30 -0.96
CA ARG A 193 -10.09 -13.59 -0.62
C ARG A 193 -10.49 -12.61 -1.71
N GLU A 194 -9.56 -11.76 -2.17
CA GLU A 194 -9.78 -10.81 -3.27
C GLU A 194 -10.24 -11.53 -4.54
N ARG A 195 -9.62 -12.66 -4.86
CA ARG A 195 -10.03 -13.51 -5.98
C ARG A 195 -11.46 -14.03 -5.83
N THR A 196 -11.84 -14.48 -4.64
CA THR A 196 -13.19 -15.02 -4.40
C THR A 196 -14.24 -13.92 -4.56
N LEU A 197 -13.96 -12.72 -4.05
CA LEU A 197 -14.83 -11.56 -4.22
C LEU A 197 -14.97 -11.16 -5.69
N ALA A 198 -13.88 -11.11 -6.45
CA ALA A 198 -13.93 -10.81 -7.88
C ALA A 198 -14.82 -11.82 -8.66
N LEU A 199 -14.73 -13.12 -8.32
CA LEU A 199 -15.58 -14.15 -8.92
C LEU A 199 -17.06 -13.99 -8.55
N GLU A 200 -17.36 -13.59 -7.31
CA GLU A 200 -18.74 -13.31 -6.86
C GLU A 200 -19.33 -12.09 -7.57
N GLU A 201 -18.51 -11.06 -7.80
CA GLU A 201 -18.89 -9.85 -8.53
C GLU A 201 -19.16 -10.14 -10.01
N GLU A 202 -18.29 -10.90 -10.68
CA GLU A 202 -18.49 -11.36 -12.06
C GLU A 202 -19.80 -12.15 -12.19
N GLN A 203 -20.05 -13.09 -11.27
CA GLN A 203 -21.31 -13.86 -11.25
C GLN A 203 -22.55 -13.00 -11.02
N ARG A 204 -22.43 -11.94 -10.22
CA ARG A 204 -23.55 -11.01 -9.98
C ARG A 204 -23.83 -10.18 -11.24
N GLN A 205 -22.80 -9.65 -11.89
CA GLN A 205 -22.93 -8.90 -13.14
C GLN A 205 -23.52 -9.75 -14.27
N ASP A 206 -23.13 -11.03 -14.36
CA ASP A 206 -23.68 -11.94 -15.37
C ASP A 206 -25.16 -12.24 -15.13
N LYS A 207 -25.60 -12.30 -13.85
CA LYS A 207 -27.02 -12.44 -13.51
C LYS A 207 -27.81 -11.17 -13.85
N GLU A 208 -27.29 -10.00 -13.51
CA GLU A 208 -27.93 -8.70 -13.82
C GLU A 208 -28.04 -8.44 -15.32
N LYS A 209 -27.13 -8.99 -16.16
CA LYS A 209 -27.22 -8.91 -17.62
C LYS A 209 -28.23 -9.89 -18.24
N LEU A 210 -28.62 -10.93 -17.50
CA LEU A 210 -29.57 -11.95 -17.95
C LEU A 210 -31.03 -11.62 -17.62
N GLU A 211 -31.25 -10.68 -16.69
CA GLU A 211 -32.55 -10.10 -16.29
C GLU A 211 -32.90 -8.86 -17.12
#